data_AF-A0A6L9ZA76-F1
#
_entry.id   AF-A0A6L9ZA76-F1
#
_cell.length_a   1.000
_cell.length_b   1.000
_cell.length_c   1.000
_cell.angle_alpha   90.00
_cell.angle_beta   90.00
_cell.angle_gamma   90.00
#
_symmetry.space_group_name_H-M   'P 1'
#
loop_
_entity.id
_entity.type
_entity.pdbx_description
1 polymer ?
#
loop_
_entity_poly.entity_id
_entity_poly.type
_entity_poly.pdbx_seq_one_letter_code
_entity_poly.pdbx_strand_id
1 'polypeptide(L)'
;MEIKLRYEGEKQKEATVFKGIIVRHCVQAYRYSSLLTIDLKDAAYKLTTQRKSAVFRDMTDKDIIDKIIKTGGLKFKSTAVTKPKHKEMVQYYCTDWDFILSRGHVNGLWVLVDDGEITVKEPNLTKTEEAKHTFEYGKDEIYEFEMEADICDQKASVESTAWDIKTQKLSQSQKAKEFSLAQGNLKGEADQLAKTIGADNYQLISLAPLDDQEVKAWADAKLQKSRVKPLPK
;
A
#
# COMPACT_ATOMS: atom_id res chain seq x y z
N MET A 1 -21.72 2.73 -12.26
CA MET A 1 -22.81 2.13 -11.45
C MET A 1 -22.55 2.49 -10.00
N GLU A 2 -23.60 2.72 -9.23
CA GLU A 2 -23.53 3.09 -7.82
C GLU A 2 -24.50 2.20 -7.04
N ILE A 3 -24.04 1.64 -5.93
CA ILE A 3 -24.85 0.86 -5.00
C ILE A 3 -25.07 1.73 -3.77
N LYS A 4 -26.33 1.96 -3.45
CA LYS A 4 -26.75 2.69 -2.26
C LYS A 4 -27.58 1.77 -1.37
N LEU A 5 -27.29 1.82 -0.08
CA LEU A 5 -28.09 1.15 0.94
C LEU A 5 -28.78 2.19 1.80
N ARG A 6 -29.92 1.81 2.36
CA ARG A 6 -30.66 2.59 3.34
C ARG A 6 -31.37 1.64 4.30
N TYR A 7 -31.59 2.11 5.52
CA TYR A 7 -32.49 1.42 6.44
C TYR A 7 -33.94 1.61 5.98
N GLU A 8 -34.74 0.56 6.14
CA GLU A 8 -36.16 0.61 5.83
C GLU A 8 -36.86 1.64 6.73
N GLY A 9 -37.59 2.58 6.13
CA GLY A 9 -38.25 3.69 6.83
C GLY A 9 -37.53 5.05 6.77
N GLU A 10 -36.22 5.09 6.51
CA GLU A 10 -35.44 6.35 6.44
C GLU A 10 -35.14 6.75 4.98
N LYS A 11 -36.16 7.25 4.25
CA LYS A 11 -36.03 7.63 2.83
C LYS A 11 -34.97 8.70 2.52
N GLN A 12 -34.50 9.47 3.52
CA GLN A 12 -33.55 10.57 3.32
C GLN A 12 -32.09 10.24 3.65
N LYS A 13 -31.77 9.03 4.13
CA LYS A 13 -30.39 8.64 4.46
C LYS A 13 -29.88 7.51 3.58
N GLU A 14 -29.84 7.75 2.27
CA GLU A 14 -29.16 6.82 1.36
C GLU A 14 -27.65 6.96 1.50
N ALA A 15 -26.97 5.88 1.87
CA ALA A 15 -25.52 5.81 1.95
C ALA A 15 -24.98 5.06 0.73
N THR A 16 -24.07 5.70 -0.01
CA THR A 16 -23.31 5.04 -1.07
C THR A 16 -22.32 4.08 -0.44
N VAL A 17 -22.43 2.80 -0.76
CA VAL A 17 -21.54 1.75 -0.24
C VAL A 17 -20.51 1.30 -1.27
N PHE A 18 -20.78 1.55 -2.55
CA PHE A 18 -19.84 1.23 -3.62
C PHE A 18 -20.15 2.02 -4.89
N LYS A 19 -19.10 2.53 -5.54
CA LYS A 19 -19.17 3.13 -6.87
C LYS A 19 -18.10 2.55 -7.79
N GLY A 20 -18.51 2.12 -8.98
CA GLY A 20 -17.56 1.53 -9.93
C GLY A 20 -18.09 1.28 -11.33
N ILE A 21 -17.33 0.49 -12.07
CA ILE A 21 -17.62 0.05 -13.44
C ILE A 21 -18.00 -1.43 -13.45
N ILE A 22 -18.93 -1.79 -14.34
CA ILE A 22 -19.30 -3.19 -14.54
C ILE A 22 -18.24 -3.85 -15.42
N VAL A 23 -17.73 -5.00 -15.00
CA VAL A 23 -16.68 -5.74 -15.72
C VAL A 23 -17.12 -7.11 -16.21
N ARG A 24 -18.18 -7.68 -15.62
CA ARG A 24 -18.71 -8.99 -16.04
C ARG A 24 -20.20 -9.07 -15.78
N HIS A 25 -20.92 -9.64 -16.74
CA HIS A 25 -22.28 -10.15 -16.57
C HIS A 25 -22.22 -11.66 -16.75
N CYS A 26 -22.71 -12.41 -15.78
CA CYS A 26 -22.81 -13.85 -15.84
C CYS A 26 -24.26 -14.26 -15.61
N VAL A 27 -24.83 -15.03 -16.54
CA VAL A 27 -26.18 -15.59 -16.40
C VAL A 27 -26.05 -17.10 -16.28
N GLN A 28 -26.61 -17.65 -15.20
CA GLN A 28 -26.67 -19.08 -14.96
C GLN A 28 -28.14 -19.50 -14.86
N ALA A 29 -28.50 -20.53 -15.61
CA ALA A 29 -29.83 -21.13 -15.54
C ALA A 29 -29.73 -22.49 -14.83
N TYR A 30 -30.57 -22.67 -13.82
CA TYR A 30 -30.79 -23.93 -13.12
C TYR A 30 -32.18 -24.46 -13.48
N ARG A 31 -32.44 -25.73 -13.14
CA ARG A 31 -33.70 -26.41 -13.48
C ARG A 31 -34.97 -25.63 -13.06
N TYR A 32 -34.90 -24.84 -11.99
CA TYR A 32 -36.04 -24.09 -11.44
C TYR A 32 -35.74 -22.63 -11.11
N SER A 33 -34.57 -22.11 -11.51
CA SER A 33 -34.19 -20.73 -11.19
C SER A 33 -33.19 -20.19 -12.21
N SER A 34 -33.03 -18.88 -12.24
CA SER A 34 -31.97 -18.22 -13.00
C SER A 34 -31.26 -17.24 -12.08
N LEU A 35 -29.95 -17.17 -12.20
CA LEU A 35 -29.08 -16.29 -11.42
C LEU A 35 -28.32 -15.37 -12.37
N LEU A 36 -28.47 -14.07 -12.18
CA LEU A 36 -27.64 -13.05 -12.83
C LEU A 36 -26.63 -12.55 -11.80
N THR A 37 -25.34 -12.74 -12.08
CA THR A 37 -24.23 -12.18 -11.31
C THR A 37 -23.60 -11.05 -12.10
N ILE A 38 -23.49 -9.88 -11.47
CA ILE A 38 -22.82 -8.70 -12.04
C ILE A 38 -21.58 -8.43 -11.19
N ASP A 39 -20.40 -8.47 -11.82
CA ASP A 39 -19.17 -8.08 -11.14
C ASP A 39 -18.89 -6.61 -11.39
N LEU A 40 -18.59 -5.92 -10.30
CA LEU A 40 -18.23 -4.53 -10.28
C LEU A 40 -16.78 -4.39 -9.81
N LYS A 41 -16.05 -3.44 -10.41
CA LYS A 41 -14.72 -3.04 -9.96
C LYS A 41 -14.65 -1.53 -9.84
N ASP A 42 -13.77 -1.05 -8.98
CA ASP A 42 -13.48 0.38 -8.85
C ASP A 42 -12.96 0.96 -10.18
N ALA A 43 -13.15 2.26 -10.41
CA ALA A 43 -12.62 2.94 -11.59
C ALA A 43 -11.10 2.80 -11.74
N ALA A 44 -10.36 2.67 -10.63
CA ALA A 44 -8.92 2.40 -10.60
C ALA A 44 -8.52 1.12 -11.34
N TYR A 45 -9.47 0.19 -11.58
CA TYR A 45 -9.23 -1.00 -12.40
C TYR A 45 -8.66 -0.65 -13.79
N LYS A 46 -8.97 0.51 -14.35
CA LYS A 46 -8.41 0.99 -15.63
C LYS A 46 -6.87 0.98 -15.64
N LEU A 47 -6.23 1.27 -14.51
CA LEU A 47 -4.77 1.28 -14.37
C LEU A 47 -4.13 -0.11 -14.44
N THR A 48 -4.92 -1.18 -14.30
CA THR A 48 -4.44 -2.58 -14.30
C THR A 48 -4.52 -3.24 -15.67
N THR A 49 -5.12 -2.58 -16.66
CA THR A 49 -5.55 -3.25 -17.90
C THR A 49 -4.44 -3.41 -18.95
N GLN A 50 -3.57 -2.41 -19.09
CA GLN A 50 -2.56 -2.36 -20.14
C GLN A 50 -1.16 -2.28 -19.55
N ARG A 51 -0.26 -3.11 -20.07
CA ARG A 51 1.18 -2.98 -19.85
C ARG A 51 1.72 -1.97 -20.84
N LYS A 52 2.52 -1.03 -20.36
CA LYS A 52 3.14 -0.01 -21.20
C LYS A 52 4.56 0.29 -20.75
N SER A 53 5.27 0.99 -21.61
CA SER A 53 6.59 1.51 -21.32
C SER A 53 6.58 3.03 -21.42
N ALA A 54 7.16 3.68 -20.42
CA ALA A 54 7.25 5.14 -20.36
C ALA A 54 8.55 5.55 -19.67
N VAL A 55 9.06 6.72 -20.06
CA VAL A 55 10.25 7.32 -19.46
C VAL A 55 9.87 8.64 -18.83
N PHE A 56 10.16 8.79 -17.54
CA PHE A 56 9.93 9.99 -16.76
C PHE A 56 11.27 10.61 -16.42
N ARG A 57 11.53 11.83 -16.91
CA ARG A 57 12.79 12.54 -16.70
C ARG A 57 12.58 13.70 -15.76
N ASP A 58 13.51 13.87 -14.82
CA ASP A 58 13.50 14.97 -13.87
C ASP A 58 12.15 15.07 -13.13
N MET A 59 11.67 13.95 -12.58
CA MET A 59 10.42 13.88 -11.81
C MET A 59 10.63 13.15 -10.48
N THR A 60 9.91 13.57 -9.44
CA THR A 60 9.81 12.78 -8.20
C THR A 60 8.80 11.65 -8.36
N ASP A 61 8.84 10.64 -7.49
CA ASP A 61 7.84 9.56 -7.50
C ASP A 61 6.40 10.08 -7.37
N LYS A 62 6.21 11.10 -6.53
CA LYS A 62 4.98 11.87 -6.39
C LYS A 62 4.50 12.40 -7.74
N ASP A 63 5.36 13.10 -8.48
CA ASP A 63 4.99 13.71 -9.76
C ASP A 63 4.66 12.66 -10.81
N ILE A 64 5.37 11.52 -10.80
CA ILE A 64 5.12 10.40 -11.70
C ILE A 64 3.76 9.76 -11.39
N ILE A 65 3.48 9.47 -10.13
CA ILE A 65 2.20 8.90 -9.68
C ILE A 65 1.05 9.85 -10.04
N ASP A 66 1.18 11.14 -9.74
CA ASP A 66 0.18 12.15 -10.09
C ASP A 66 -0.10 12.18 -11.60
N LYS A 67 0.95 12.11 -12.43
CA LYS A 67 0.85 12.11 -13.88
C LYS A 67 0.15 10.85 -14.39
N ILE A 68 0.46 9.69 -13.84
CA ILE A 68 -0.17 8.42 -14.22
C ILE A 68 -1.67 8.44 -13.89
N ILE A 69 -2.04 8.86 -12.68
CA ILE A 69 -3.44 8.91 -12.23
C ILE A 69 -4.26 9.88 -13.09
N LYS A 70 -3.71 11.07 -13.38
CA LYS A 70 -4.34 12.05 -14.28
C LYS A 70 -4.55 11.51 -15.70
N THR A 71 -3.55 10.81 -16.24
CA THR A 71 -3.64 10.20 -17.58
C THR A 71 -4.71 9.11 -17.63
N GLY A 72 -4.92 8.38 -16.52
CA GLY A 72 -6.01 7.40 -16.38
C GLY A 72 -7.41 7.99 -16.26
N GLY A 73 -7.55 9.33 -16.17
CA GLY A 73 -8.83 10.01 -16.00
C GLY A 73 -9.49 9.72 -14.65
N LEU A 74 -8.70 9.46 -13.61
CA LEU A 74 -9.17 9.12 -12.27
C LEU A 74 -9.11 10.32 -11.33
N LYS A 75 -9.94 10.29 -10.29
CA LYS A 75 -9.89 11.31 -9.24
C LYS A 75 -8.67 11.08 -8.36
N PHE A 76 -8.12 12.17 -7.89
CA PHE A 76 -6.88 12.16 -7.15
C PHE A 76 -6.96 13.12 -5.98
N LYS A 77 -6.76 12.59 -4.77
CA LYS A 77 -6.88 13.38 -3.54
C LYS A 77 -5.54 13.96 -3.10
N SER A 78 -4.57 13.08 -2.86
CA SER A 78 -3.24 13.49 -2.39
C SER A 78 -2.19 12.41 -2.63
N THR A 79 -0.94 12.87 -2.78
CA THR A 79 0.27 12.07 -2.79
C THR A 79 1.23 12.65 -1.76
N ALA A 80 1.80 11.78 -0.91
CA ALA A 80 2.86 12.15 -0.01
C ALA A 80 4.06 12.71 -0.80
N VAL A 81 4.81 13.62 -0.15
CA VAL A 81 6.02 14.19 -0.75
C VAL A 81 7.10 13.12 -0.78
N THR A 82 7.56 12.77 -1.98
CA THR A 82 8.63 11.81 -2.16
C THR A 82 9.94 12.50 -2.54
N LYS A 83 11.04 11.96 -2.05
CA LYS A 83 12.40 12.31 -2.46
C LYS A 83 13.15 11.01 -2.72
N PRO A 84 14.16 10.99 -3.61
CA PRO A 84 14.72 12.11 -4.36
C PRO A 84 13.99 12.38 -5.68
N LYS A 85 14.49 13.37 -6.44
CA LYS A 85 14.08 13.62 -7.83
C LYS A 85 14.89 12.71 -8.75
N HIS A 86 14.23 11.88 -9.53
CA HIS A 86 14.89 10.94 -10.44
C HIS A 86 15.33 11.64 -11.71
N LYS A 87 16.60 11.45 -12.11
CA LYS A 87 17.09 11.92 -13.42
C LYS A 87 16.33 11.24 -14.56
N GLU A 88 16.22 9.92 -14.45
CA GLU A 88 15.44 9.10 -15.36
C GLU A 88 14.81 7.95 -14.58
N MET A 89 13.50 7.78 -14.73
CA MET A 89 12.74 6.67 -14.17
C MET A 89 11.96 5.99 -15.29
N VAL A 90 12.12 4.68 -15.41
CA VAL A 90 11.55 3.90 -16.51
C VAL A 90 10.44 3.00 -15.97
N GLN A 91 9.24 3.18 -16.48
CA GLN A 91 8.20 2.17 -16.43
C GLN A 91 8.46 1.22 -17.60
N TYR A 92 8.79 -0.04 -17.33
CA TYR A 92 9.09 -1.02 -18.37
C TYR A 92 8.08 -2.16 -18.35
N TYR A 93 7.26 -2.25 -19.40
CA TYR A 93 6.33 -3.36 -19.66
C TYR A 93 5.49 -3.81 -18.43
N CYS A 94 5.06 -2.85 -17.63
CA CYS A 94 4.20 -3.08 -16.47
C CYS A 94 2.96 -2.20 -16.55
N THR A 95 1.93 -2.57 -15.77
CA THR A 95 0.72 -1.77 -15.69
C THR A 95 0.98 -0.51 -14.88
N ASP A 96 0.16 0.51 -15.09
CA ASP A 96 0.23 1.75 -14.29
C ASP A 96 0.03 1.46 -12.81
N TRP A 97 -0.87 0.54 -12.50
CA TRP A 97 -1.13 0.11 -11.14
C TRP A 97 0.07 -0.57 -10.49
N ASP A 98 0.68 -1.54 -11.17
CA ASP A 98 1.87 -2.25 -10.64
C ASP A 98 3.04 -1.29 -10.44
N PHE A 99 3.20 -0.31 -11.35
CA PHE A 99 4.24 0.71 -11.22
C PHE A 99 4.01 1.61 -10.01
N ILE A 100 2.78 2.11 -9.81
CA ILE A 100 2.41 2.91 -8.63
C ILE A 100 2.66 2.11 -7.35
N LEU A 101 2.23 0.85 -7.29
CA LEU A 101 2.46 0.00 -6.12
C LEU A 101 3.96 -0.23 -5.87
N SER A 102 4.75 -0.45 -6.91
CA SER A 102 6.19 -0.61 -6.78
C SER A 102 6.86 0.64 -6.23
N ARG A 103 6.51 1.83 -6.74
CA ARG A 103 7.08 3.10 -6.24
C ARG A 103 6.56 3.45 -4.85
N GLY A 104 5.31 3.12 -4.55
CA GLY A 104 4.75 3.21 -3.20
C GLY A 104 5.51 2.32 -2.22
N HIS A 105 5.78 1.07 -2.59
CA HIS A 105 6.53 0.12 -1.75
C HIS A 105 7.97 0.57 -1.47
N VAL A 106 8.68 1.14 -2.46
CA VAL A 106 10.05 1.65 -2.25
C VAL A 106 10.05 2.83 -1.28
N ASN A 107 9.01 3.65 -1.28
CA ASN A 107 8.88 4.83 -0.43
C ASN A 107 8.10 4.59 0.89
N GLY A 108 7.64 3.36 1.17
CA GLY A 108 6.85 3.07 2.38
C GLY A 108 5.44 3.67 2.38
N LEU A 109 4.89 3.97 1.19
CA LEU A 109 3.59 4.62 1.03
C LEU A 109 2.45 3.62 0.87
N TRP A 110 1.30 3.97 1.41
CA TRP A 110 0.04 3.24 1.20
C TRP A 110 -0.71 3.82 0.03
N VAL A 111 -1.17 2.94 -0.86
CA VAL A 111 -2.02 3.28 -2.01
C VAL A 111 -3.44 2.84 -1.68
N LEU A 112 -4.31 3.81 -1.43
CA LEU A 112 -5.71 3.61 -1.09
C LEU A 112 -6.60 4.05 -2.24
N VAL A 113 -7.69 3.33 -2.44
CA VAL A 113 -8.69 3.61 -3.48
C VAL A 113 -10.05 3.60 -2.82
N ASP A 114 -10.80 4.68 -3.02
CA ASP A 114 -12.15 4.84 -2.50
C ASP A 114 -13.03 5.52 -3.57
N ASP A 115 -14.04 4.82 -4.07
CA ASP A 115 -14.99 5.29 -5.10
C ASP A 115 -14.35 6.02 -6.31
N GLY A 116 -13.25 5.45 -6.82
CA GLY A 116 -12.48 5.99 -7.95
C GLY A 116 -11.56 7.17 -7.62
N GLU A 117 -11.41 7.51 -6.34
CA GLU A 117 -10.44 8.48 -5.82
C GLU A 117 -9.23 7.76 -5.22
N ILE A 118 -8.05 8.03 -5.79
CA ILE A 118 -6.79 7.43 -5.32
C ILE A 118 -6.11 8.39 -4.34
N THR A 119 -5.68 7.83 -3.21
CA THR A 119 -4.87 8.51 -2.20
C THR A 119 -3.59 7.74 -1.97
N VAL A 120 -2.43 8.39 -2.11
CA VAL A 120 -1.13 7.79 -1.77
C VAL A 120 -0.54 8.55 -0.59
N LYS A 121 -0.41 7.90 0.56
CA LYS A 121 0.01 8.58 1.80
C LYS A 121 0.94 7.73 2.65
N GLU A 122 1.72 8.39 3.50
CA GLU A 122 2.43 7.71 4.57
C GLU A 122 1.43 7.14 5.58
N PRO A 123 1.66 5.93 6.12
CA PRO A 123 0.79 5.40 7.16
C PRO A 123 1.08 6.07 8.50
N ASN A 124 0.02 6.38 9.23
CA ASN A 124 0.13 6.95 10.57
C ASN A 124 0.31 5.83 11.61
N LEU A 125 1.55 5.63 12.05
CA LEU A 125 1.92 4.52 12.96
C LEU A 125 2.07 4.96 14.42
N THR A 126 2.05 6.26 14.70
CA THR A 126 2.42 6.82 16.02
C THR A 126 1.22 7.34 16.82
N LYS A 127 -0.02 6.96 16.48
CA LYS A 127 -1.27 7.42 17.14
C LYS A 127 -1.30 8.95 17.30
N THR A 128 -0.94 9.70 16.26
CA THR A 128 -1.05 11.17 16.33
C THR A 128 -2.50 11.66 16.22
N GLU A 129 -3.44 10.80 15.83
CA GLU A 129 -4.87 11.13 15.72
C GLU A 129 -5.71 10.30 16.69
N GLU A 130 -6.75 10.91 17.25
CA GLU A 130 -7.72 10.24 18.12
C GLU A 130 -8.51 9.17 17.35
N ALA A 131 -8.84 8.07 18.04
CA ALA A 131 -9.67 7.03 17.46
C ALA A 131 -11.07 7.60 17.17
N LYS A 132 -11.52 7.51 15.91
CA LYS A 132 -12.85 7.98 15.51
C LYS A 132 -13.98 7.16 16.12
N HIS A 133 -13.71 5.90 16.44
CA HIS A 133 -14.64 4.96 17.04
C HIS A 133 -13.88 4.10 18.06
N THR A 134 -14.58 3.77 19.14
CA THR A 134 -14.11 2.86 20.19
C THR A 134 -15.12 1.73 20.29
N PHE A 135 -14.62 0.51 20.40
CA PHE A 135 -15.44 -0.68 20.61
C PHE A 135 -14.92 -1.42 21.84
N GLU A 136 -15.82 -1.80 22.74
CA GLU A 136 -15.57 -2.56 23.96
C GLU A 136 -16.13 -3.98 23.82
N TYR A 137 -15.24 -4.97 23.69
CA TYR A 137 -15.63 -6.37 23.57
C TYR A 137 -16.42 -6.85 24.79
N GLY A 138 -17.59 -7.44 24.56
CA GLY A 138 -18.52 -7.88 25.60
C GLY A 138 -19.51 -6.80 26.07
N LYS A 139 -19.39 -5.56 25.59
CA LYS A 139 -20.39 -4.50 25.78
C LYS A 139 -21.04 -4.09 24.47
N ASP A 140 -20.23 -3.86 23.44
CA ASP A 140 -20.72 -3.52 22.11
C ASP A 140 -21.08 -4.78 21.32
N GLU A 141 -21.98 -4.60 20.34
CA GLU A 141 -22.46 -5.65 19.45
C GLU A 141 -21.36 -6.06 18.46
N ILE A 142 -20.47 -6.96 18.90
CA ILE A 142 -19.42 -7.57 18.09
C ILE A 142 -19.75 -9.05 17.91
N TYR A 143 -20.11 -9.45 16.69
CA TYR A 143 -20.47 -10.84 16.39
C TYR A 143 -19.26 -11.77 16.32
N GLU A 144 -18.15 -11.30 15.77
CA GLU A 144 -16.93 -12.06 15.58
C GLU A 144 -15.71 -11.12 15.70
N PHE A 145 -14.67 -11.59 16.38
CA PHE A 145 -13.41 -10.86 16.53
C PHE A 145 -12.24 -11.85 16.50
N GLU A 146 -11.33 -11.64 15.56
CA GLU A 146 -10.09 -12.39 15.44
C GLU A 146 -8.90 -11.44 15.58
N MET A 147 -7.90 -11.84 16.37
CA MET A 147 -6.66 -11.11 16.56
C MET A 147 -5.49 -12.08 16.58
N GLU A 148 -4.54 -11.85 15.69
CA GLU A 148 -3.33 -12.66 15.55
C GLU A 148 -2.08 -11.81 15.82
N ALA A 149 -1.10 -12.40 16.49
CA ALA A 149 0.23 -11.84 16.64
C ALA A 149 1.24 -12.76 15.94
N ASP A 150 1.75 -12.32 14.79
CA ASP A 150 2.70 -13.05 13.94
C ASP A 150 4.08 -12.40 13.96
N ILE A 151 5.13 -13.19 14.20
CA ILE A 151 6.53 -12.74 14.17
C ILE A 151 7.28 -13.13 12.90
N CYS A 152 6.71 -13.94 12.00
CA CYS A 152 7.42 -14.54 10.86
C CYS A 152 8.09 -13.52 9.93
N ASP A 153 7.49 -12.34 9.76
CA ASP A 153 8.04 -11.28 8.93
C ASP A 153 8.85 -10.23 9.69
N GLN A 154 8.95 -10.35 11.02
CA GLN A 154 9.64 -9.39 11.87
C GLN A 154 11.14 -9.34 11.57
N LYS A 155 11.72 -8.13 11.51
CA LYS A 155 13.15 -7.89 11.31
C LYS A 155 13.70 -7.02 12.44
N ALA A 156 14.82 -7.39 13.05
CA ALA A 156 15.45 -6.57 14.10
C ALA A 156 16.07 -5.32 13.47
N SER A 157 16.84 -5.50 12.40
CA SER A 157 17.37 -4.40 11.61
C SER A 157 17.19 -4.64 10.12
N VAL A 158 17.00 -3.56 9.38
CA VAL A 158 17.02 -3.58 7.92
C VAL A 158 18.09 -2.62 7.44
N GLU A 159 18.89 -3.08 6.49
CA GLU A 159 19.97 -2.33 5.89
C GLU A 159 19.83 -2.37 4.38
N SER A 160 20.26 -1.31 3.69
CA SER A 160 20.19 -1.25 2.23
C SER A 160 21.49 -0.71 1.65
N THR A 161 21.89 -1.30 0.53
CA THR A 161 23.12 -0.98 -0.20
C THR A 161 22.83 -0.93 -1.69
N ALA A 162 23.53 -0.06 -2.42
CA ALA A 162 23.44 0.05 -3.87
C ALA A 162 24.82 0.02 -4.50
N TRP A 163 24.90 -0.28 -5.80
CA TRP A 163 26.17 -0.27 -6.52
C TRP A 163 26.62 1.17 -6.85
N ASP A 164 27.83 1.55 -6.46
CA ASP A 164 28.44 2.81 -6.86
C ASP A 164 29.29 2.61 -8.12
N ILE A 165 28.86 3.24 -9.23
CA ILE A 165 29.54 3.18 -10.52
C ILE A 165 30.94 3.80 -10.45
N LYS A 166 31.15 4.85 -9.65
CA LYS A 166 32.44 5.57 -9.61
C LYS A 166 33.52 4.75 -8.93
N THR A 167 33.18 4.11 -7.83
CA THR A 167 34.13 3.32 -7.03
C THR A 167 34.13 1.83 -7.38
N GLN A 168 33.15 1.38 -8.18
CA GLN A 168 32.92 -0.02 -8.54
C GLN A 168 32.82 -0.94 -7.31
N LYS A 169 32.12 -0.45 -6.28
CA LYS A 169 31.91 -1.13 -5.00
C LYS A 169 30.48 -0.91 -4.54
N LEU A 170 30.05 -1.71 -3.55
CA LEU A 170 28.82 -1.43 -2.82
C LEU A 170 29.00 -0.11 -2.04
N SER A 171 27.98 0.73 -2.09
CA SER A 171 27.90 1.96 -1.31
C SER A 171 27.84 1.66 0.19
N GLN A 172 28.03 2.70 1.00
CA GLN A 172 27.86 2.58 2.44
C GLN A 172 26.43 2.15 2.78
N SER A 173 26.30 1.12 3.61
CA SER A 173 25.02 0.61 4.08
C SER A 173 24.20 1.68 4.80
N GLN A 174 22.97 1.90 4.33
CA GLN A 174 21.98 2.77 4.97
C GLN A 174 21.06 1.91 5.83
N LYS A 175 21.13 2.11 7.15
CA LYS A 175 20.26 1.41 8.11
C LYS A 175 18.89 2.06 8.16
N ALA A 176 17.85 1.25 8.30
CA ALA A 176 16.49 1.73 8.51
C ALA A 176 16.35 2.51 9.83
N LYS A 177 15.44 3.48 9.88
CA LYS A 177 15.14 4.25 11.08
C LYS A 177 14.20 3.41 11.95
N GLU A 178 14.66 3.08 13.15
CA GLU A 178 13.85 2.39 14.14
C GLU A 178 12.64 3.22 14.55
N PHE A 179 11.52 2.54 14.76
CA PHE A 179 10.30 3.13 15.29
C PHE A 179 9.50 2.07 16.04
N SER A 180 8.63 2.52 16.95
CA SER A 180 7.70 1.68 17.68
C SER A 180 6.27 1.95 17.22
N LEU A 181 5.43 0.91 17.25
CA LEU A 181 4.00 1.07 17.05
C LEU A 181 3.36 1.59 18.33
N ALA A 182 2.45 2.55 18.20
CA ALA A 182 1.69 3.07 19.33
C ALA A 182 0.46 2.19 19.68
N GLN A 183 0.14 1.22 18.82
CA GLN A 183 -0.97 0.28 18.98
C GLN A 183 -0.53 -1.00 19.71
N GLY A 184 -1.39 -1.52 20.56
CA GLY A 184 -1.16 -2.76 21.30
C GLY A 184 -0.45 -2.59 22.64
N ASN A 185 -0.47 -3.66 23.44
CA ASN A 185 0.21 -3.77 24.74
C ASN A 185 1.15 -4.98 24.80
N LEU A 186 1.42 -5.61 23.66
CA LEU A 186 2.35 -6.74 23.56
C LEU A 186 3.73 -6.24 23.99
N LYS A 187 4.16 -6.70 25.16
CA LYS A 187 5.45 -6.36 25.76
C LYS A 187 6.50 -7.29 25.16
N GLY A 188 7.38 -6.71 24.34
CA GLY A 188 8.53 -7.38 23.76
C GLY A 188 9.25 -6.38 22.88
N GLU A 189 10.55 -6.23 23.06
CA GLU A 189 11.34 -5.50 22.09
C GLU A 189 11.22 -6.26 20.76
N ALA A 190 10.64 -5.61 19.76
CA ALA A 190 10.47 -6.10 18.40
C ALA A 190 11.73 -6.82 17.88
N ASP A 191 12.90 -6.35 18.32
CA ASP A 191 14.21 -6.83 17.91
C ASP A 191 14.59 -8.14 18.60
N GLN A 192 14.17 -8.36 19.84
CA GLN A 192 14.38 -9.65 20.53
C GLN A 192 13.55 -10.75 19.88
N LEU A 193 12.29 -10.45 19.50
CA LEU A 193 11.43 -11.39 18.80
C LEU A 193 11.92 -11.69 17.38
N ALA A 194 12.51 -10.72 16.69
CA ALA A 194 13.16 -11.00 15.41
C ALA A 194 14.41 -11.88 15.57
N LYS A 195 15.17 -11.72 16.65
CA LYS A 195 16.36 -12.54 16.92
C LYS A 195 16.05 -14.01 17.15
N THR A 196 14.91 -14.33 17.77
CA THR A 196 14.51 -15.73 18.00
C THR A 196 14.25 -16.50 16.70
N ILE A 197 13.86 -15.81 15.63
CA ILE A 197 13.65 -16.38 14.30
C ILE A 197 14.87 -16.21 13.36
N GLY A 198 16.01 -15.74 13.89
CA GLY A 198 17.24 -15.52 13.12
C GLY A 198 17.17 -14.34 12.14
N ALA A 199 16.29 -13.37 12.39
CA ALA A 199 16.08 -12.19 11.55
C ALA A 199 16.81 -10.94 12.08
N ASP A 200 18.09 -11.11 12.43
CA ASP A 200 18.92 -10.11 13.10
C ASP A 200 19.24 -8.90 12.21
N ASN A 201 19.76 -9.17 11.01
CA ASN A 201 20.09 -8.16 10.02
C ASN A 201 19.59 -8.58 8.65
N TYR A 202 18.66 -7.81 8.11
CA TYR A 202 18.10 -8.03 6.79
C TYR A 202 18.68 -7.03 5.79
N GLN A 203 19.57 -7.50 4.92
CA GLN A 203 20.25 -6.68 3.94
C GLN A 203 19.50 -6.68 2.60
N LEU A 204 19.21 -5.48 2.11
CA LEU A 204 18.73 -5.18 0.76
C LEU A 204 19.91 -4.75 -0.10
N ILE A 205 20.04 -5.34 -1.28
CA ILE A 205 21.13 -5.06 -2.21
C ILE A 205 20.54 -4.72 -3.57
N SER A 206 20.83 -3.51 -4.07
CA SER A 206 20.57 -3.12 -5.44
C SER A 206 21.85 -3.22 -6.26
N LEU A 207 21.78 -3.93 -7.39
CA LEU A 207 22.88 -4.00 -8.38
C LEU A 207 22.91 -2.75 -9.28
N ALA A 208 21.85 -1.94 -9.25
CA ALA A 208 21.79 -0.67 -9.95
C ALA A 208 22.22 0.47 -9.02
N PRO A 209 22.80 1.56 -9.58
CA PRO A 209 23.03 2.77 -8.83
C PRO A 209 21.69 3.37 -8.38
N LEU A 210 21.59 3.66 -7.10
CA LEU A 210 20.47 4.37 -6.51
C LEU A 210 21.01 5.58 -5.75
N ASP A 211 20.20 6.63 -5.65
CA ASP A 211 20.53 7.77 -4.80
C ASP A 211 20.44 7.38 -3.32
N ASP A 212 21.31 7.93 -2.48
CA ASP A 212 21.38 7.58 -1.06
C ASP A 212 20.05 7.81 -0.33
N GLN A 213 19.25 8.80 -0.75
CA GLN A 213 17.91 9.04 -0.20
C GLN A 213 16.94 7.92 -0.57
N GLU A 214 17.02 7.38 -1.79
CA GLU A 214 16.19 6.26 -2.23
C GLU A 214 16.60 4.96 -1.53
N VAL A 215 17.90 4.73 -1.37
CA VAL A 215 18.44 3.58 -0.62
C VAL A 215 17.91 3.62 0.82
N LYS A 216 18.05 4.77 1.50
CA LYS A 216 17.54 4.97 2.85
C LYS A 216 16.02 4.78 2.95
N ALA A 217 15.25 5.37 2.03
CA ALA A 217 13.79 5.21 2.00
C ALA A 217 13.37 3.74 1.82
N TRP A 218 14.09 2.98 0.99
CA TRP A 218 13.81 1.57 0.76
C TRP A 218 14.02 0.70 2.02
N ALA A 219 15.09 0.96 2.78
CA ALA A 219 15.29 0.30 4.08
C ALA A 219 14.20 0.66 5.09
N ASP A 220 13.86 1.95 5.20
CA ASP A 220 12.80 2.45 6.10
C ASP A 220 11.45 1.80 5.76
N ALA A 221 11.09 1.76 4.49
CA ALA A 221 9.86 1.14 4.00
C ALA A 221 9.78 -0.36 4.29
N LYS A 222 10.89 -1.08 4.13
CA LYS A 222 10.95 -2.52 4.40
C LYS A 222 10.82 -2.83 5.89
N LEU A 223 11.49 -2.05 6.75
CA LEU A 223 11.31 -2.18 8.20
C LEU A 223 9.87 -1.85 8.59
N GLN A 224 9.29 -0.81 8.00
CA GLN A 224 7.91 -0.42 8.24
C GLN A 224 6.91 -1.53 7.92
N LYS A 225 7.06 -2.16 6.75
CA LYS A 225 6.24 -3.29 6.33
C LYS A 225 6.41 -4.52 7.23
N SER A 226 7.61 -4.73 7.79
CA SER A 226 7.83 -5.84 8.75
C SER A 226 7.03 -5.67 10.04
N ARG A 227 6.83 -4.42 10.49
CA ARG A 227 6.05 -4.10 11.70
C ARG A 227 4.54 -4.11 11.45
N VAL A 228 4.13 -3.74 10.23
CA VAL A 228 2.72 -3.64 9.84
C VAL A 228 2.48 -4.56 8.66
N LYS A 229 2.18 -5.82 8.97
CA LYS A 229 1.78 -6.80 7.97
C LYS A 229 0.30 -6.54 7.63
N PRO A 230 -0.03 -6.07 6.42
CA PRO A 230 -1.42 -6.14 5.98
C PRO A 230 -1.80 -7.62 5.84
N LEU A 231 -2.99 -7.99 6.32
CA LEU A 231 -3.53 -9.34 6.19
C LEU A 231 -3.34 -9.84 4.73
N PRO A 232 -2.80 -11.04 4.51
CA PRO A 232 -2.81 -11.63 3.18
C PRO A 232 -4.27 -11.74 2.73
N LYS A 233 -4.56 -11.25 1.52
CA LYS A 233 -5.84 -11.49 0.86
C LYS A 233 -5.95 -12.95 0.43
#